data_AF-A0A0M4EJH2-F1
#
_entry.id   AF-A0A0M4EJH2-F1
#
_cell.length_a   1.000
_cell.length_b   1.000
_cell.length_c   1.000
_cell.angle_alpha   90.00
_cell.angle_beta   90.00
_cell.angle_gamma   90.00
#
_symmetry.space_group_name_H-M   'P 1'
#
loop_
_entity.id
_entity.type
_entity.pdbx_description
1 polymer ?
#
loop_
_entity_poly.entity_id
_entity_poly.type
_entity_poly.pdbx_seq_one_letter_code
_entity_poly.pdbx_strand_id
1 'polypeptide(L)'
;QRLKSAIERTTQQQQRIENLTSSSSIYSSDSTRLDSKLKMSSNWLMLFGMLMLFAGGSEGASKRFFREFLQDLPTPGTGGPTFDTTVTANITGLVGKTIKLTCRVKNLGNRTVSWVRHRDIHLLTVGRYTYTSDQRFEAMHSPHAEDWTLRIRYAQRKDSGIYECQISTTPPIGHSVYLNIVEPITEVVGGPELHINKGSTINLTCIVKFAPEPPPTVVWSHNSQVINFDSPRGGISLVTEKGVLTTSRLLVQKAIQADSGVYTCSPSNANPTTVRVHIVDGEHPAAMHHGNSASLQPPTLLSLLLLTCIVLLLLLDPNTNTNTNANANANANANVNAEANVNAHQATIALAAAAVNAAATAKKPKRAELKLRRRRRFQEQPPAAAPTPTPTPFDQL
;
A
#
# COMPACT_ATOMS: atom_id res chain seq x y z
N GLN A 1 -11.26 29.47 17.01
CA GLN A 1 -12.60 29.44 16.39
C GLN A 1 -12.81 30.54 15.36
N ARG A 2 -12.52 31.83 15.66
CA ARG A 2 -12.65 32.93 14.68
C ARG A 2 -11.81 32.74 13.41
N LEU A 3 -10.57 32.24 13.52
CA LEU A 3 -9.72 31.92 12.37
C LEU A 3 -10.25 30.75 11.52
N LYS A 4 -10.81 29.72 12.16
CA LYS A 4 -11.48 28.61 11.46
C LYS A 4 -12.66 29.12 10.63
N SER A 5 -13.49 29.98 11.21
CA SER A 5 -14.63 30.58 10.50
C SER A 5 -14.25 31.55 9.38
N ALA A 6 -13.02 32.09 9.40
CA ALA A 6 -12.52 32.96 8.33
C ALA A 6 -12.00 32.11 7.16
N ILE A 7 -11.30 31.01 7.46
CA ILE A 7 -10.81 30.04 6.48
C ILE A 7 -11.96 29.30 5.79
N GLU A 8 -13.02 28.96 6.51
CA GLU A 8 -14.25 28.34 5.96
C GLU A 8 -14.98 29.27 5.00
N ARG A 9 -14.96 30.58 5.28
CA ARG A 9 -15.55 31.61 4.41
C ARG A 9 -14.74 31.82 3.13
N THR A 10 -13.40 31.82 3.21
CA THR A 10 -12.56 31.92 2.01
C THR A 10 -12.59 30.66 1.16
N THR A 11 -12.69 29.46 1.75
CA THR A 11 -12.85 28.21 0.98
C THR A 11 -14.21 28.10 0.30
N GLN A 12 -15.30 28.53 0.95
CA GLN A 12 -16.61 28.63 0.28
C GLN A 12 -16.61 29.64 -0.87
N GLN A 13 -15.87 30.74 -0.74
CA GLN A 13 -15.77 31.76 -1.78
C GLN A 13 -14.93 31.28 -2.98
N GLN A 14 -13.89 30.47 -2.74
CA GLN A 14 -13.09 29.82 -3.79
C GLN A 14 -13.90 28.77 -4.57
N GLN A 15 -14.69 27.92 -3.89
CA GLN A 15 -15.59 26.96 -4.54
C GLN A 15 -16.70 27.65 -5.35
N ARG A 16 -17.16 28.83 -4.93
CA ARG A 16 -18.15 29.60 -5.69
C ARG A 16 -17.57 30.17 -6.98
N ILE A 17 -16.29 30.53 -6.99
CA ILE A 17 -15.56 31.00 -8.18
C ILE A 17 -15.27 29.83 -9.13
N GLU A 18 -14.91 28.64 -8.62
CA GLU A 18 -14.72 27.43 -9.43
C GLU A 18 -16.03 26.89 -10.03
N ASN A 19 -17.17 27.05 -9.35
CA ASN A 19 -18.49 26.75 -9.93
C ASN A 19 -18.92 27.73 -11.03
N LEU A 20 -18.44 28.98 -10.98
CA LEU A 20 -18.67 29.97 -12.04
C LEU A 20 -17.78 29.72 -13.26
N THR A 21 -16.55 29.22 -13.07
CA THR A 21 -15.65 28.87 -14.19
C THR A 21 -16.00 27.51 -14.82
N SER A 22 -16.51 26.54 -14.06
CA SER A 22 -17.01 25.26 -14.61
C SER A 22 -18.37 25.38 -15.33
N SER A 23 -19.08 26.49 -15.16
CA SER A 23 -20.28 26.82 -15.96
C SER A 23 -19.93 27.39 -17.35
N SER A 24 -18.64 27.61 -17.65
CA SER A 24 -18.18 28.11 -18.95
C SER A 24 -17.53 27.05 -19.87
N SER A 25 -17.56 25.77 -19.49
CA SER A 25 -16.96 24.67 -20.26
C SER A 25 -17.95 23.59 -20.68
N ILE A 26 -19.17 23.97 -21.08
CA ILE A 26 -20.08 23.11 -21.83
C ILE A 26 -20.77 23.98 -22.89
N TYR A 27 -20.17 24.11 -24.07
CA TYR A 27 -20.83 24.23 -25.40
C TYR A 27 -19.73 24.46 -26.46
N SER A 28 -19.29 23.38 -27.10
CA SER A 28 -18.50 23.39 -28.33
C SER A 28 -19.06 22.30 -29.23
N SER A 29 -20.14 22.64 -29.93
CA SER A 29 -20.65 22.00 -31.15
C SER A 29 -22.03 22.58 -31.45
N ASP A 30 -22.08 23.72 -32.16
CA ASP A 30 -22.77 23.78 -33.45
C ASP A 30 -22.63 25.18 -34.04
N SER A 31 -22.00 25.24 -35.21
CA SER A 31 -22.06 26.38 -36.10
C SER A 31 -23.37 26.29 -36.87
N THR A 32 -24.13 27.38 -36.81
CA THR A 32 -25.23 27.85 -37.68
C THR A 32 -26.55 28.02 -36.95
N ARG A 33 -27.16 29.20 -37.18
CA ARG A 33 -28.54 29.59 -36.86
C ARG A 33 -28.74 30.24 -35.48
N LEU A 34 -28.46 31.54 -35.40
CA LEU A 34 -29.47 32.61 -35.25
C LEU A 34 -28.75 33.97 -35.11
N ASP A 35 -28.48 34.61 -36.24
CA ASP A 35 -28.43 36.06 -36.31
C ASP A 35 -29.85 36.59 -36.10
N SER A 36 -30.07 37.36 -35.04
CA SER A 36 -30.75 38.66 -35.09
C SER A 36 -31.08 39.16 -33.69
N LYS A 37 -30.84 40.47 -33.50
CA LYS A 37 -31.20 41.31 -32.34
C LYS A 37 -30.15 41.37 -31.22
N LEU A 38 -29.16 42.24 -31.41
CA LEU A 38 -28.97 43.47 -30.61
C LEU A 38 -27.68 44.17 -31.10
N LYS A 39 -27.79 44.91 -32.21
CA LYS A 39 -26.73 45.82 -32.67
C LYS A 39 -26.99 47.17 -32.01
N MET A 40 -26.39 47.37 -30.85
CA MET A 40 -26.41 48.67 -30.17
C MET A 40 -25.32 49.53 -30.80
N SER A 41 -25.69 50.64 -31.45
CA SER A 41 -24.74 51.45 -32.22
C SER A 41 -23.74 52.15 -31.29
N SER A 42 -22.51 52.32 -31.78
CA SER A 42 -21.36 52.92 -31.07
C SER A 42 -21.62 54.33 -30.49
N ASN A 43 -22.73 54.97 -30.85
CA ASN A 43 -23.08 56.30 -30.37
C ASN A 43 -23.70 56.29 -28.96
N TRP A 44 -24.23 55.16 -28.49
CA TRP A 44 -24.88 55.10 -27.16
C TRP A 44 -23.87 54.97 -26.00
N LEU A 45 -22.69 54.38 -26.26
CA LEU A 45 -21.59 54.29 -25.29
C LEU A 45 -20.93 55.65 -25.01
N MET A 46 -20.82 56.49 -26.03
CA MET A 46 -20.30 57.87 -25.87
C MET A 46 -21.27 58.74 -25.08
N LEU A 47 -22.58 58.61 -25.31
CA LEU A 47 -23.63 59.33 -24.57
C LEU A 47 -23.69 58.91 -23.09
N PHE A 48 -23.53 57.63 -22.77
CA PHE A 48 -23.46 57.16 -21.39
C PHE A 48 -22.16 57.58 -20.68
N GLY A 49 -21.03 57.61 -21.38
CA GLY A 49 -19.76 58.11 -20.86
C GLY A 49 -19.78 59.62 -20.55
N MET A 50 -20.49 60.40 -21.37
CA MET A 50 -20.62 61.84 -21.17
C MET A 50 -21.61 62.18 -20.04
N LEU A 51 -22.68 61.39 -19.86
CA LEU A 51 -23.62 61.55 -18.74
C LEU A 51 -22.95 61.30 -17.37
N MET A 52 -21.98 60.39 -17.31
CA MET A 52 -21.19 60.12 -16.10
C MET A 52 -20.18 61.23 -15.77
N LEU A 53 -19.87 62.14 -16.71
CA LEU A 53 -18.98 63.29 -16.47
C LEU A 53 -19.72 64.53 -15.96
N PHE A 54 -21.04 64.62 -16.13
CA PHE A 54 -21.85 65.75 -15.64
C PHE A 54 -22.53 65.50 -14.29
N ALA A 55 -22.53 64.27 -13.77
CA ALA A 55 -22.97 63.96 -12.42
C ALA A 55 -21.80 64.08 -11.42
N GLY A 56 -21.32 65.31 -11.19
CA GLY A 56 -20.40 65.60 -10.11
C GLY A 56 -21.07 65.44 -8.74
N GLY A 57 -20.50 64.59 -7.87
CA GLY A 57 -20.84 64.59 -6.45
C GLY A 57 -20.59 63.28 -5.70
N SER A 58 -19.34 63.02 -5.31
CA SER A 58 -18.94 62.45 -4.00
C SER A 58 -17.48 61.96 -4.03
N GLU A 59 -16.58 62.84 -3.59
CA GLU A 59 -15.20 62.51 -3.23
C GLU A 59 -15.16 61.57 -2.02
N GLY A 60 -15.35 60.26 -2.21
CA GLY A 60 -15.28 59.33 -1.07
C GLY A 60 -14.95 57.89 -1.40
N ALA A 61 -15.47 57.35 -2.51
CA ALA A 61 -15.33 55.92 -2.82
C ALA A 61 -14.01 55.60 -3.55
N SER A 62 -13.59 56.45 -4.50
CA SER A 62 -12.38 56.21 -5.30
C SER A 62 -11.09 56.29 -4.47
N LYS A 63 -11.03 57.21 -3.49
CA LYS A 63 -9.87 57.34 -2.57
C LYS A 63 -9.72 56.12 -1.64
N ARG A 64 -10.79 55.39 -1.32
CA ARG A 64 -10.74 54.16 -0.50
C ARG A 64 -10.26 52.96 -1.31
N PHE A 65 -10.80 52.79 -2.52
CA PHE A 65 -10.37 51.73 -3.44
C PHE A 65 -8.90 51.87 -3.84
N PHE A 66 -8.43 53.09 -4.12
CA PHE A 66 -7.03 53.34 -4.45
C PHE A 66 -6.10 53.21 -3.23
N ARG A 67 -6.55 53.53 -2.00
CA ARG A 67 -5.74 53.28 -0.78
C ARG A 67 -5.60 51.79 -0.46
N GLU A 68 -6.62 50.97 -0.75
CA GLU A 68 -6.51 49.50 -0.63
C GLU A 68 -5.59 48.90 -1.69
N PHE A 69 -5.62 49.40 -2.92
CA PHE A 69 -4.72 48.95 -4.00
C PHE A 69 -3.26 49.43 -3.82
N LEU A 70 -3.05 50.66 -3.34
CA LEU A 70 -1.70 51.19 -3.08
C LEU A 70 -1.04 50.60 -1.83
N GLN A 71 -1.77 49.90 -0.96
CA GLN A 71 -1.19 49.14 0.16
C GLN A 71 -0.49 47.85 -0.29
N ASP A 72 -0.79 47.36 -1.51
CA ASP A 72 -0.21 46.16 -2.09
C ASP A 72 0.97 46.44 -3.04
N LEU A 73 1.35 47.70 -3.25
CA LEU A 73 2.56 48.04 -4.01
C LEU A 73 3.82 47.78 -3.18
N PRO A 74 4.80 47.02 -3.69
CA PRO A 74 6.06 46.81 -2.99
C PRO A 74 6.79 48.14 -2.82
N THR A 75 7.19 48.45 -1.59
CA THR A 75 8.08 49.57 -1.27
C THR A 75 9.37 49.46 -2.10
N PRO A 76 9.78 50.52 -2.81
CA PRO A 76 11.03 50.51 -3.58
C PRO A 76 12.20 50.41 -2.59
N GLY A 77 12.86 49.25 -2.52
CA GLY A 77 14.05 49.03 -1.71
C GLY A 77 14.10 47.72 -0.92
N THR A 78 13.00 46.98 -0.81
CA THR A 78 12.98 45.64 -0.20
C THR A 78 12.42 44.68 -1.24
N GLY A 79 13.28 43.89 -1.89
CA GLY A 79 12.83 42.80 -2.75
C GLY A 79 11.81 41.94 -2.00
N GLY A 80 10.69 41.61 -2.65
CA GLY A 80 9.60 40.81 -2.06
C GLY A 80 10.08 39.47 -1.51
N PRO A 81 9.20 38.69 -0.86
CA PRO A 81 9.59 37.40 -0.31
C PRO A 81 10.10 36.49 -1.42
N THR A 82 11.26 35.88 -1.21
CA THR A 82 11.90 34.99 -2.19
C THR A 82 12.25 33.65 -1.56
N PHE A 83 12.10 32.59 -2.37
CA PHE A 83 12.56 31.26 -1.99
C PHE A 83 14.06 31.15 -2.20
N ASP A 84 14.74 30.49 -1.28
CA ASP A 84 16.13 30.10 -1.48
C ASP A 84 16.20 28.80 -2.29
N THR A 85 16.58 28.91 -3.56
CA THR A 85 16.69 27.77 -4.49
C THR A 85 17.93 26.91 -4.25
N THR A 86 18.79 27.26 -3.29
CA THR A 86 19.94 26.42 -2.90
C THR A 86 19.51 25.18 -2.12
N VAL A 87 18.30 25.21 -1.53
CA VAL A 87 17.75 24.07 -0.79
C VAL A 87 17.27 23.02 -1.80
N THR A 88 17.59 21.75 -1.53
CA THR A 88 17.24 20.65 -2.43
C THR A 88 15.74 20.42 -2.53
N ALA A 89 15.21 20.48 -3.75
CA ALA A 89 13.81 20.17 -4.02
C ALA A 89 13.52 18.65 -4.09
N ASN A 90 14.54 17.81 -4.24
CA ASN A 90 14.38 16.35 -4.34
C ASN A 90 14.86 15.67 -3.06
N ILE A 91 13.93 15.07 -2.32
CA ILE A 91 14.20 14.44 -1.03
C ILE A 91 13.80 12.97 -1.12
N THR A 92 14.77 12.09 -0.88
CA THR A 92 14.53 10.64 -0.77
C THR A 92 14.54 10.23 0.70
N GLY A 93 13.50 9.52 1.11
CA GLY A 93 13.30 9.07 2.48
C GLY A 93 13.13 7.56 2.60
N LEU A 94 13.44 7.00 3.76
CA LEU A 94 13.18 5.59 4.07
C LEU A 94 11.81 5.40 4.74
N VAL A 95 11.13 4.31 4.40
CA VAL A 95 9.88 3.91 5.07
C VAL A 95 10.06 3.81 6.58
N GLY A 96 9.07 4.29 7.33
CA GLY A 96 9.04 4.26 8.79
C GLY A 96 9.93 5.30 9.47
N LYS A 97 10.84 5.96 8.76
CA LYS A 97 11.67 7.04 9.28
C LYS A 97 10.93 8.38 9.22
N THR A 98 11.46 9.35 9.95
CA THR A 98 10.95 10.72 9.97
C THR A 98 11.64 11.52 8.88
N ILE A 99 10.85 12.15 8.00
CA ILE A 99 11.35 12.99 6.92
C ILE A 99 11.10 14.45 7.25
N LYS A 100 12.02 15.33 6.83
CA LYS A 100 11.93 16.77 6.98
C LYS A 100 12.03 17.41 5.60
N LEU A 101 10.98 18.11 5.18
CA LEU A 101 10.99 18.93 3.97
C LEU A 101 11.24 20.36 4.42
N THR A 102 12.38 20.94 4.03
CA THR A 102 12.76 22.29 4.45
C THR A 102 12.54 23.26 3.31
N CYS A 103 11.88 24.38 3.59
CA CYS A 103 11.71 25.49 2.68
C CYS A 103 12.28 26.75 3.32
N ARG A 104 13.29 27.36 2.69
CA ARG A 104 13.93 28.57 3.20
C ARG A 104 13.37 29.78 2.47
N VAL A 105 12.85 30.76 3.23
CA VAL A 105 12.20 31.96 2.68
C VAL A 105 12.87 33.20 3.23
N LYS A 106 13.37 34.06 2.34
CA LYS A 106 13.97 35.35 2.65
C LYS A 106 12.93 36.46 2.52
N ASN A 107 13.08 37.52 3.31
CA ASN A 107 12.21 38.70 3.27
C ASN A 107 10.71 38.38 3.42
N LEU A 108 10.36 37.42 4.29
CA LEU A 108 8.97 36.98 4.50
C LEU A 108 8.04 38.13 4.94
N GLY A 109 8.56 39.09 5.72
CA GLY A 109 7.79 40.22 6.23
C GLY A 109 6.64 39.76 7.13
N ASN A 110 5.43 40.27 6.89
CA ASN A 110 4.20 39.91 7.61
C ASN A 110 3.42 38.77 6.96
N ARG A 111 4.01 38.10 5.96
CA ARG A 111 3.35 37.01 5.22
C ARG A 111 3.56 35.68 5.94
N THR A 112 2.79 34.68 5.52
CA THR A 112 2.81 33.35 6.12
C THR A 112 3.25 32.31 5.11
N VAL A 113 3.97 31.29 5.58
CA VAL A 113 4.34 30.12 4.80
C VAL A 113 3.37 28.99 5.12
N SER A 114 2.94 28.25 4.11
CA SER A 114 2.04 27.12 4.23
C SER A 114 2.59 25.93 3.46
N TRP A 115 2.28 24.72 3.90
CA TRP A 115 2.60 23.49 3.17
C TRP A 115 1.33 22.89 2.62
N VAL A 116 1.34 22.61 1.32
CA VAL A 116 0.21 22.02 0.59
C VAL A 116 0.67 20.73 -0.06
N ARG A 117 -0.15 19.70 0.00
CA ARG A 117 0.09 18.44 -0.73
C ARG A 117 -0.59 18.51 -2.08
N HIS A 118 0.17 18.35 -3.16
CA HIS A 118 -0.34 18.64 -4.50
C HIS A 118 -1.36 17.62 -5.02
N ARG A 119 -1.23 16.33 -4.66
CA ARG A 119 -2.09 15.24 -5.18
C ARG A 119 -3.59 15.44 -4.96
N ASP A 120 -3.96 16.13 -3.89
CA ASP A 120 -5.33 16.35 -3.42
C ASP A 120 -5.54 17.77 -2.89
N ILE A 121 -4.58 18.66 -3.14
CA ILE A 121 -4.57 20.07 -2.75
C ILE A 121 -4.84 20.22 -1.24
N HIS A 122 -4.38 19.25 -0.44
CA HIS A 122 -4.68 19.22 0.99
C HIS A 122 -3.72 20.13 1.75
N LEU A 123 -4.27 21.12 2.44
CA LEU A 123 -3.51 22.03 3.30
C LEU A 123 -2.98 21.26 4.52
N LEU A 124 -1.65 21.22 4.67
CA LEU A 124 -0.99 20.49 5.75
C LEU A 124 -0.72 21.41 6.93
N THR A 125 -0.11 22.56 6.69
CA THR A 125 0.29 23.51 7.74
C THR A 125 0.13 24.96 7.28
N VAL A 126 -0.06 25.85 8.25
CA VAL A 126 -0.05 27.32 8.07
C VAL A 126 0.80 27.93 9.17
N GLY A 127 1.93 28.52 8.77
CA GLY A 127 2.98 28.97 9.68
C GLY A 127 3.42 27.86 10.61
N ARG A 128 3.34 28.11 11.91
CA ARG A 128 3.69 27.15 12.98
C ARG A 128 2.58 26.17 13.35
N TYR A 129 1.42 26.24 12.70
CA TYR A 129 0.24 25.46 13.06
C TYR A 129 -0.01 24.35 12.04
N THR A 130 -0.20 23.12 12.52
CA THR A 130 -0.66 22.00 11.69
C THR A 130 -2.16 22.11 11.47
N TYR A 131 -2.59 22.14 10.20
CA TYR A 131 -4.00 22.19 9.81
C TYR A 131 -4.60 20.79 9.63
N THR A 132 -3.83 19.87 9.03
CA THR A 132 -4.27 18.49 8.80
C THR A 132 -4.56 17.74 10.11
N SER A 133 -5.53 16.83 10.08
CA SER A 133 -5.82 15.93 11.20
C SER A 133 -4.84 14.76 11.33
N ASP A 134 -4.06 14.48 10.29
CA ASP A 134 -3.03 13.44 10.33
C ASP A 134 -1.88 13.91 11.23
N GLN A 135 -1.81 13.31 12.43
CA GLN A 135 -0.83 13.62 13.47
C GLN A 135 0.62 13.38 13.04
N ARG A 136 0.88 12.67 11.93
CA ARG A 136 2.25 12.46 11.45
C ARG A 136 2.87 13.72 10.87
N PHE A 137 2.06 14.64 10.36
CA PHE A 137 2.50 15.89 9.77
C PHE A 137 2.58 16.98 10.82
N GLU A 138 3.70 17.69 10.88
CA GLU A 138 3.93 18.74 11.85
C GLU A 138 4.69 19.92 11.25
N ALA A 139 4.26 21.13 11.60
CA ALA A 139 4.99 22.35 11.32
C ALA A 139 6.16 22.51 12.29
N MET A 140 7.36 22.69 11.76
CA MET A 140 8.56 23.00 12.53
C MET A 140 9.15 24.33 12.04
N HIS A 141 9.18 25.32 12.92
CA HIS A 141 9.75 26.63 12.65
C HIS A 141 10.27 27.26 13.94
N SER A 142 11.47 27.82 13.88
CA SER A 142 12.06 28.56 14.99
C SER A 142 11.82 30.06 14.77
N PRO A 143 11.48 30.86 15.80
CA PRO A 143 11.03 32.26 15.66
C PRO A 143 11.96 33.25 14.94
N HIS A 144 13.20 32.87 14.65
CA HIS A 144 14.20 33.67 13.96
C HIS A 144 14.86 32.94 12.77
N ALA A 145 14.39 31.73 12.46
CA ALA A 145 14.92 30.97 11.33
C ALA A 145 14.15 31.31 10.07
N GLU A 146 14.83 31.40 8.95
CA GLU A 146 14.20 31.49 7.61
C GLU A 146 13.63 30.14 7.15
N ASP A 147 13.93 29.07 7.91
CA ASP A 147 13.57 27.70 7.60
C ASP A 147 12.17 27.35 8.09
N TRP A 148 11.33 26.96 7.15
CA TRP A 148 9.97 26.45 7.35
C TRP A 148 9.97 24.98 7.00
N THR A 149 9.99 24.12 8.03
CA THR A 149 10.15 22.68 7.84
C THR A 149 8.84 21.94 8.08
N LEU A 150 8.44 21.11 7.11
CA LEU A 150 7.39 20.11 7.32
C LEU A 150 8.01 18.81 7.79
N ARG A 151 7.65 18.36 9.00
CA ARG A 151 8.05 17.06 9.55
C ARG A 151 6.97 16.03 9.26
N ILE A 152 7.36 14.90 8.67
CA ILE A 152 6.48 13.75 8.41
C ILE A 152 7.02 12.55 9.19
N ARG A 153 6.32 12.13 10.24
CA ARG A 153 6.67 10.95 11.04
C ARG A 153 6.19 9.66 10.38
N TYR A 154 6.93 8.58 10.62
CA TYR A 154 6.59 7.23 10.15
C TYR A 154 6.22 7.23 8.66
N ALA A 155 7.14 7.71 7.82
CA ALA A 155 6.88 7.92 6.40
C ALA A 155 6.45 6.62 5.72
N GLN A 156 5.46 6.71 4.84
CA GLN A 156 4.89 5.57 4.13
C GLN A 156 5.13 5.74 2.64
N ARG A 157 5.18 4.64 1.88
CA ARG A 157 5.31 4.69 0.41
C ARG A 157 4.25 5.59 -0.26
N LYS A 158 3.04 5.62 0.31
CA LYS A 158 1.96 6.48 -0.18
C LYS A 158 2.20 7.97 0.06
N ASP A 159 3.16 8.37 0.89
CA ASP A 159 3.45 9.79 1.13
C ASP A 159 4.35 10.37 0.04
N SER A 160 4.89 9.55 -0.87
CA SER A 160 5.64 10.02 -2.04
C SER A 160 4.76 10.91 -2.92
N GLY A 161 5.36 11.97 -3.47
CA GLY A 161 4.69 12.94 -4.32
C GLY A 161 5.22 14.35 -4.14
N ILE A 162 4.49 15.31 -4.73
CA ILE A 162 4.86 16.73 -4.70
C ILE A 162 4.20 17.42 -3.51
N TYR A 163 5.02 18.15 -2.76
CA TYR A 163 4.63 19.03 -1.66
C TYR A 163 5.05 20.44 -2.03
N GLU A 164 4.18 21.41 -1.81
CA GLU A 164 4.42 22.80 -2.17
C GLU A 164 4.50 23.67 -0.92
N CYS A 165 5.61 24.40 -0.81
CA CYS A 165 5.78 25.47 0.16
C CYS A 165 5.25 26.76 -0.45
N GLN A 166 4.12 27.25 0.06
CA GLN A 166 3.41 28.40 -0.49
C GLN A 166 3.49 29.60 0.45
N ILE A 167 3.82 30.78 -0.10
CA ILE A 167 3.84 32.05 0.62
C ILE A 167 2.53 32.79 0.33
N SER A 168 1.94 33.41 1.35
CA SER A 168 0.73 34.23 1.23
C SER A 168 1.01 35.59 0.54
N THR A 169 1.44 35.53 -0.71
CA THR A 169 1.50 36.67 -1.64
C THR A 169 0.24 36.79 -2.48
N THR A 170 0.08 37.92 -3.16
CA THR A 170 -1.03 38.16 -4.09
C THR A 170 -0.43 38.47 -5.46
N PRO A 171 -0.40 37.53 -6.41
CA PRO A 171 -0.84 36.12 -6.31
C PRO A 171 0.11 35.27 -5.43
N PRO A 172 -0.35 34.13 -4.88
CA PRO A 172 0.49 33.28 -4.05
C PRO A 172 1.63 32.67 -4.87
N ILE A 173 2.84 32.69 -4.32
CA ILE A 173 4.02 32.05 -4.90
C ILE A 173 4.31 30.75 -4.16
N GLY A 174 4.72 29.72 -4.90
CA GLY A 174 4.98 28.38 -4.37
C GLY A 174 6.34 27.83 -4.80
N HIS A 175 6.93 26.99 -3.94
CA HIS A 175 8.12 26.21 -4.23
C HIS A 175 7.82 24.73 -4.07
N SER A 176 7.94 23.98 -5.16
CA SER A 176 7.64 22.54 -5.20
C SER A 176 8.81 21.69 -4.73
N VAL A 177 8.53 20.74 -3.86
CA VAL A 177 9.46 19.76 -3.30
C VAL A 177 8.94 18.35 -3.60
N TYR A 178 9.76 17.55 -4.27
CA TYR A 178 9.48 16.16 -4.60
C TYR A 178 10.00 15.23 -3.49
N LEU A 179 9.07 14.50 -2.87
CA LEU A 179 9.37 13.48 -1.88
C LEU A 179 9.25 12.08 -2.49
N ASN A 180 10.31 11.29 -2.40
CA ASN A 180 10.31 9.88 -2.77
C ASN A 180 10.59 8.99 -1.56
N ILE A 181 9.63 8.18 -1.14
CA ILE A 181 9.77 7.22 -0.04
C ILE A 181 10.08 5.83 -0.58
N VAL A 182 11.28 5.33 -0.27
CA VAL A 182 11.80 4.03 -0.72
C VAL A 182 11.89 3.04 0.45
N GLU A 183 11.73 1.76 0.12
CA GLU A 183 11.96 0.64 1.04
C GLU A 183 13.04 -0.25 0.43
N PRO A 184 14.24 -0.32 1.03
CA PRO A 184 15.31 -1.18 0.54
C PRO A 184 14.92 -2.65 0.65
N ILE A 185 15.05 -3.38 -0.46
CA ILE A 185 14.71 -4.81 -0.56
C ILE A 185 15.99 -5.59 -0.78
N THR A 186 16.16 -6.69 -0.07
CA THR A 186 17.23 -7.64 -0.29
C THR A 186 16.71 -8.90 -0.95
N GLU A 187 17.49 -9.46 -1.85
CA GLU A 187 17.14 -10.67 -2.57
C GLU A 187 18.40 -11.53 -2.74
N VAL A 188 18.28 -12.84 -2.55
CA VAL A 188 19.35 -13.79 -2.88
C VAL A 188 18.96 -14.55 -4.14
N VAL A 189 19.81 -14.47 -5.16
CA VAL A 189 19.57 -15.07 -6.47
C VAL A 189 19.44 -16.59 -6.32
N GLY A 190 18.37 -17.16 -6.88
CA GLY A 190 18.09 -18.60 -6.82
C GLY A 190 17.44 -19.08 -5.52
N GLY A 191 17.15 -18.19 -4.56
CA GLY A 191 16.42 -18.54 -3.34
C GLY A 191 14.93 -18.85 -3.60
N PRO A 192 14.19 -19.34 -2.58
CA PRO A 192 14.57 -19.48 -1.17
C PRO A 192 15.35 -20.78 -0.85
N GLU A 193 15.49 -21.70 -1.80
CA GLU A 193 16.08 -23.02 -1.60
C GLU A 193 16.99 -23.40 -2.77
N LEU A 194 18.26 -23.74 -2.49
CA LEU A 194 19.24 -24.16 -3.49
C LEU A 194 19.76 -25.56 -3.18
N HIS A 195 19.99 -26.34 -4.23
CA HIS A 195 20.62 -27.65 -4.16
C HIS A 195 21.97 -27.60 -4.88
N ILE A 196 23.03 -28.00 -4.19
CA ILE A 196 24.42 -27.87 -4.67
C ILE A 196 25.11 -29.21 -4.52
N ASN A 197 25.77 -29.69 -5.57
CA ASN A 197 26.47 -30.96 -5.52
C ASN A 197 27.69 -30.88 -4.59
N LYS A 198 27.92 -31.93 -3.81
CA LYS A 198 29.13 -32.07 -2.99
C LYS A 198 30.39 -31.90 -3.85
N GLY A 199 31.38 -31.21 -3.30
CA GLY A 199 32.62 -30.85 -4.00
C GLY A 199 32.52 -29.64 -4.94
N SER A 200 31.31 -29.18 -5.28
CA SER A 200 31.11 -27.96 -6.08
C SER A 200 31.33 -26.69 -5.27
N THR A 201 31.31 -25.53 -5.92
CA THR A 201 31.43 -24.22 -5.25
C THR A 201 30.04 -23.63 -5.00
N ILE A 202 29.76 -23.26 -3.74
CA ILE A 202 28.57 -22.49 -3.38
C ILE A 202 28.77 -21.04 -3.84
N ASN A 203 27.85 -20.51 -4.62
CA ASN A 203 27.85 -19.11 -5.06
C ASN A 203 26.51 -18.45 -4.71
N LEU A 204 26.48 -17.74 -3.58
CA LEU A 204 25.29 -17.01 -3.15
C LEU A 204 25.48 -15.53 -3.51
N THR A 205 24.62 -15.02 -4.38
CA THR A 205 24.62 -13.61 -4.77
C THR A 205 23.44 -12.91 -4.10
N CYS A 206 23.73 -11.98 -3.19
CA CYS A 206 22.77 -11.10 -2.56
C CYS A 206 22.74 -9.74 -3.28
N ILE A 207 21.55 -9.26 -3.59
CA ILE A 207 21.31 -8.00 -4.30
C ILE A 207 20.45 -7.10 -3.40
N VAL A 208 20.92 -5.89 -3.13
CA VAL A 208 20.17 -4.85 -2.42
C VAL A 208 19.60 -3.87 -3.43
N LYS A 209 18.27 -3.81 -3.54
CA LYS A 209 17.50 -2.96 -4.45
C LYS A 209 16.89 -1.78 -3.70
N PHE A 210 16.70 -0.66 -4.38
CA PHE A 210 16.01 0.54 -3.88
C PHE A 210 16.61 1.17 -2.61
N ALA A 211 17.89 0.90 -2.33
CA ALA A 211 18.61 1.59 -1.27
C ALA A 211 18.99 3.01 -1.74
N PRO A 212 18.66 4.07 -0.99
CA PRO A 212 18.98 5.45 -1.38
C PRO A 212 20.49 5.72 -1.35
N GLU A 213 21.21 5.01 -0.49
CA GLU A 213 22.66 5.01 -0.38
C GLU A 213 23.12 3.55 -0.32
N PRO A 214 24.27 3.18 -0.90
CA PRO A 214 24.81 1.82 -0.76
C PRO A 214 25.05 1.46 0.72
N PRO A 215 24.68 0.24 1.17
CA PRO A 215 24.94 -0.20 2.53
C PRO A 215 26.44 -0.10 2.88
N PRO A 216 26.81 0.52 4.01
CA PRO A 216 28.19 0.51 4.49
C PRO A 216 28.78 -0.89 4.62
N THR A 217 27.99 -1.85 5.09
CA THR A 217 28.39 -3.24 5.33
C THR A 217 27.30 -4.21 4.90
N VAL A 218 27.72 -5.39 4.42
CA VAL A 218 26.87 -6.54 4.14
C VAL A 218 27.46 -7.74 4.86
N VAL A 219 26.73 -8.28 5.83
CA VAL A 219 27.18 -9.40 6.67
C VAL A 219 26.48 -10.67 6.20
N TRP A 220 27.26 -11.74 6.04
CA TRP A 220 26.72 -13.08 5.81
C TRP A 220 26.80 -13.92 7.07
N SER A 221 25.72 -14.64 7.37
CA SER A 221 25.69 -15.63 8.44
C SER A 221 25.22 -17.00 7.95
N HIS A 222 25.76 -18.05 8.55
CA HIS A 222 25.37 -19.44 8.35
C HIS A 222 24.83 -19.98 9.67
N ASN A 223 23.60 -20.50 9.67
CA ASN A 223 22.92 -21.01 10.86
C ASN A 223 22.99 -20.03 12.06
N SER A 224 22.74 -18.75 11.78
CA SER A 224 22.79 -17.63 12.75
C SER A 224 24.18 -17.24 13.28
N GLN A 225 25.26 -17.86 12.79
CA GLN A 225 26.63 -17.45 13.11
C GLN A 225 27.25 -16.68 11.95
N VAL A 226 27.91 -15.55 12.24
CA VAL A 226 28.61 -14.77 11.22
C VAL A 226 29.72 -15.61 10.61
N ILE A 227 29.78 -15.65 9.29
CA ILE A 227 30.78 -16.43 8.57
C ILE A 227 32.14 -15.75 8.75
N ASN A 228 33.12 -16.50 9.26
CA ASN A 228 34.51 -16.06 9.34
C ASN A 228 35.24 -16.41 8.03
N PHE A 229 35.72 -15.39 7.32
CA PHE A 229 36.46 -15.56 6.07
C PHE A 229 37.87 -16.14 6.29
N ASP A 230 38.43 -15.95 7.49
CA ASP A 230 39.75 -16.45 7.90
C ASP A 230 39.67 -17.85 8.55
N SER A 231 38.59 -18.60 8.27
CA SER A 231 38.42 -19.94 8.82
C SER A 231 39.56 -20.88 8.38
N PRO A 232 40.01 -21.82 9.23
CA PRO A 232 41.08 -22.76 8.90
C PRO A 232 40.73 -23.71 7.74
N ARG A 233 39.44 -23.79 7.36
CA ARG A 233 38.99 -24.53 6.19
C ARG A 233 39.54 -23.94 4.88
N GLY A 234 39.71 -22.61 4.83
CA GLY A 234 40.04 -21.89 3.60
C GLY A 234 38.94 -21.97 2.53
N GLY A 235 39.13 -21.26 1.41
CA GLY A 235 38.24 -21.32 0.26
C GLY A 235 36.89 -20.61 0.43
N ILE A 236 36.75 -19.76 1.45
CA ILE A 236 35.62 -18.84 1.62
C ILE A 236 36.06 -17.46 1.15
N SER A 237 35.32 -16.84 0.24
CA SER A 237 35.57 -15.46 -0.18
C SER A 237 34.27 -14.66 -0.27
N LEU A 238 34.36 -13.37 0.02
CA LEU A 238 33.26 -12.42 -0.06
C LEU A 238 33.66 -11.28 -0.99
N VAL A 239 32.88 -11.08 -2.05
CA VAL A 239 33.07 -9.95 -2.97
C VAL A 239 31.85 -9.05 -2.88
N THR A 240 32.02 -7.83 -2.40
CA THR A 240 30.93 -6.84 -2.32
C THR A 240 31.22 -5.68 -3.25
N GLU A 241 30.36 -5.52 -4.25
CA GLU A 241 30.39 -4.42 -5.20
C GLU A 241 29.33 -3.40 -4.79
N LYS A 242 29.80 -2.20 -4.43
CA LYS A 242 28.93 -1.06 -4.08
C LYS A 242 28.66 -0.24 -5.33
N GLY A 243 27.40 0.05 -5.57
CA GLY A 243 26.93 0.85 -6.70
C GLY A 243 25.47 1.24 -6.52
N VAL A 244 24.80 1.60 -7.60
CA VAL A 244 23.34 1.88 -7.61
C VAL A 244 22.55 0.67 -7.10
N LEU A 245 23.04 -0.53 -7.43
CA LEU A 245 22.62 -1.80 -6.86
C LEU A 245 23.84 -2.39 -6.17
N THR A 246 23.72 -2.65 -4.87
CA THR A 246 24.83 -3.28 -4.13
C THR A 246 24.70 -4.79 -4.25
N THR A 247 25.75 -5.45 -4.73
CA THR A 247 25.79 -6.90 -4.90
C THR A 247 26.88 -7.51 -4.05
N SER A 248 26.52 -8.50 -3.24
CA SER A 248 27.45 -9.22 -2.36
C SER A 248 27.45 -10.69 -2.74
N ARG A 249 28.60 -11.22 -3.15
CA ARG A 249 28.79 -12.60 -3.61
C ARG A 249 29.60 -13.36 -2.57
N LEU A 250 28.96 -14.33 -1.93
CA LEU A 250 29.61 -15.28 -1.02
C LEU A 250 29.96 -16.54 -1.80
N LEU A 251 31.25 -16.87 -1.83
CA LEU A 251 31.79 -18.04 -2.48
C LEU A 251 32.34 -19.00 -1.41
N VAL A 252 31.91 -20.26 -1.43
CA VAL A 252 32.43 -21.33 -0.57
C VAL A 252 32.86 -22.49 -1.46
N GLN A 253 34.16 -22.73 -1.55
CA GLN A 253 34.75 -23.79 -2.38
C GLN A 253 34.64 -25.16 -1.71
N LYS A 254 34.59 -26.22 -2.53
CA LYS A 254 34.56 -27.63 -2.10
C LYS A 254 33.45 -27.87 -1.06
N ALA A 255 32.21 -27.75 -1.50
CA ALA A 255 31.02 -27.93 -0.67
C ALA A 255 31.01 -29.29 0.03
N ILE A 256 30.83 -29.29 1.36
CA ILE A 256 30.73 -30.49 2.21
C ILE A 256 29.36 -30.54 2.89
N GLN A 257 28.90 -31.71 3.33
CA GLN A 257 27.55 -31.84 3.93
C GLN A 257 27.30 -30.84 5.07
N ALA A 258 28.33 -30.52 5.87
CA ALA A 258 28.26 -29.58 6.98
C ALA A 258 27.99 -28.11 6.57
N ASP A 259 28.19 -27.75 5.30
CA ASP A 259 27.84 -26.42 4.79
C ASP A 259 26.34 -26.28 4.52
N SER A 260 25.59 -27.39 4.49
CA SER A 260 24.13 -27.33 4.38
C SER A 260 23.56 -26.53 5.54
N GLY A 261 22.57 -25.68 5.26
CA GLY A 261 22.00 -24.83 6.29
C GLY A 261 21.37 -23.56 5.74
N VAL A 262 21.05 -22.66 6.67
CA VAL A 262 20.43 -21.37 6.36
C VAL A 262 21.51 -20.31 6.27
N TYR A 263 21.66 -19.75 5.08
CA TYR A 263 22.51 -18.60 4.83
C TYR A 263 21.67 -17.33 4.86
N THR A 264 22.13 -16.30 5.58
CA THR A 264 21.44 -15.02 5.69
C THR A 264 22.34 -13.90 5.18
N CYS A 265 21.84 -13.11 4.24
CA CYS A 265 22.45 -11.85 3.84
C CYS A 265 21.81 -10.71 4.64
N SER A 266 22.63 -9.97 5.40
CA SER A 266 22.20 -8.88 6.28
C SER A 266 22.97 -7.59 5.96
N PRO A 267 22.46 -6.74 5.06
CA PRO A 267 22.99 -5.40 4.86
C PRO A 267 22.59 -4.45 5.99
N SER A 268 23.37 -3.39 6.20
CA SER A 268 23.15 -2.44 7.31
C SER A 268 21.95 -1.50 7.12
N ASN A 269 21.50 -1.24 5.89
CA ASN A 269 20.43 -0.30 5.58
C ASN A 269 19.23 -0.93 4.85
N ALA A 270 19.12 -2.26 4.83
CA ALA A 270 17.98 -2.98 4.28
C ALA A 270 17.61 -4.18 5.15
N ASN A 271 16.41 -4.72 4.97
CA ASN A 271 15.97 -5.90 5.72
C ASN A 271 16.79 -7.13 5.30
N PRO A 272 17.15 -8.06 6.20
CA PRO A 272 17.90 -9.26 5.83
C PRO A 272 17.03 -10.27 5.07
N THR A 273 17.67 -11.06 4.20
CA THR A 273 17.02 -12.17 3.47
C THR A 273 17.79 -13.46 3.67
N THR A 274 17.05 -14.57 3.77
CA THR A 274 17.59 -15.91 4.03
C THR A 274 17.42 -16.81 2.82
N VAL A 275 18.33 -17.77 2.69
CA VAL A 275 18.30 -18.82 1.69
C VAL A 275 18.75 -20.14 2.31
N ARG A 276 18.06 -21.24 1.99
CA ARG A 276 18.39 -22.56 2.50
C ARG A 276 19.18 -23.33 1.45
N VAL A 277 20.38 -23.79 1.81
CA VAL A 277 21.26 -24.53 0.91
C VAL A 277 21.30 -25.99 1.34
N HIS A 278 21.07 -26.88 0.38
CA HIS A 278 21.13 -28.32 0.52
C HIS A 278 22.29 -28.85 -0.31
N ILE A 279 23.19 -29.59 0.34
CA ILE A 279 24.27 -30.27 -0.37
C ILE A 279 23.84 -31.69 -0.67
N VAL A 280 23.92 -32.05 -1.95
CA VAL A 280 23.49 -33.34 -2.48
C VAL A 280 24.71 -34.11 -3.02
N ASP A 281 24.75 -35.41 -2.78
CA ASP A 281 25.74 -36.29 -3.39
C ASP A 281 25.31 -36.57 -4.84
N GLY A 282 26.12 -36.10 -5.81
CA GLY A 282 25.77 -36.01 -7.23
C GLY A 282 25.61 -37.32 -8.00
N GLU A 283 25.31 -38.44 -7.35
CA GLU A 283 25.24 -39.76 -7.99
C GLU A 283 23.86 -40.42 -7.99
N HIS A 284 22.84 -39.82 -7.40
CA HIS A 284 21.48 -40.34 -7.54
C HIS A 284 20.65 -39.37 -8.40
N PRO A 285 20.54 -39.58 -9.73
CA PRO A 285 19.45 -38.97 -10.46
C PRO A 285 18.18 -39.37 -9.71
N ALA A 286 17.35 -38.37 -9.41
CA ALA A 286 16.06 -38.55 -8.77
C ALA A 286 15.47 -39.86 -9.24
N ALA A 287 15.14 -40.76 -8.30
CA ALA A 287 14.59 -42.07 -8.60
C ALA A 287 13.59 -41.89 -9.75
N MET A 288 14.00 -42.31 -10.96
CA MET A 288 13.06 -42.62 -12.00
C MET A 288 12.25 -43.72 -11.34
N HIS A 289 11.08 -43.35 -10.82
CA HIS A 289 10.02 -44.31 -10.64
C HIS A 289 9.78 -44.86 -12.05
N HIS A 290 10.55 -45.90 -12.41
CA HIS A 290 10.03 -46.95 -13.24
C HIS A 290 8.71 -47.29 -12.57
N GLY A 291 7.61 -46.86 -13.19
CA GLY A 291 6.28 -47.25 -12.79
C GLY A 291 6.35 -48.76 -12.74
N ASN A 292 6.45 -49.28 -11.52
CA ASN A 292 6.40 -50.69 -11.26
C ASN A 292 5.04 -51.07 -11.82
N SER A 293 5.04 -51.69 -12.99
CA SER A 293 3.86 -52.24 -13.61
C SER A 293 3.52 -53.41 -12.70
N ALA A 294 2.87 -53.10 -11.58
CA ALA A 294 2.10 -54.06 -10.85
C ALA A 294 1.13 -54.59 -11.89
N SER A 295 1.48 -55.79 -12.39
CA SER A 295 0.64 -56.66 -13.18
C SER A 295 -0.79 -56.43 -12.74
N LEU A 296 -1.64 -55.96 -13.66
CA LEU A 296 -3.07 -55.85 -13.44
C LEU A 296 -3.56 -57.20 -12.93
N GLN A 297 -3.76 -57.32 -11.63
CA GLN A 297 -4.69 -58.30 -11.12
C GLN A 297 -6.06 -57.93 -11.71
N PRO A 298 -6.79 -58.88 -12.31
CA PRO A 298 -8.07 -58.59 -12.93
C PRO A 298 -9.05 -58.02 -11.89
N PRO A 299 -9.99 -57.16 -12.29
CA PRO A 299 -10.87 -56.48 -11.34
C PRO A 299 -11.87 -57.48 -10.78
N THR A 300 -11.55 -58.09 -9.64
CA THR A 300 -12.47 -58.95 -8.87
C THR A 300 -13.72 -58.20 -8.44
N LEU A 301 -13.65 -56.87 -8.36
CA LEU A 301 -14.78 -55.96 -8.14
C LEU A 301 -15.80 -55.95 -9.28
N LEU A 302 -15.36 -56.10 -10.54
CA LEU A 302 -16.27 -56.09 -11.69
C LEU A 302 -17.06 -57.40 -11.78
N SER A 303 -16.40 -58.52 -11.46
CA SER A 303 -17.05 -59.83 -11.31
C SER A 303 -18.06 -59.83 -10.17
N LEU A 304 -17.72 -59.23 -9.03
CA LEU A 304 -18.62 -59.14 -7.87
C LEU A 304 -19.84 -58.23 -8.16
N LEU A 305 -19.64 -57.11 -8.86
CA LEU A 305 -20.71 -56.23 -9.33
C LEU A 305 -21.62 -56.89 -10.37
N LEU A 306 -21.06 -57.73 -11.26
CA LEU A 306 -21.87 -58.49 -12.21
C LEU A 306 -22.71 -59.54 -11.47
N LEU A 307 -22.13 -60.25 -10.50
CA LEU A 307 -22.84 -61.27 -9.72
C LEU A 307 -23.97 -60.66 -8.89
N THR A 308 -23.76 -59.49 -8.27
CA THR A 308 -24.81 -58.80 -7.52
C THR A 308 -25.91 -58.27 -8.44
N CYS A 309 -25.58 -57.77 -9.64
CA CYS A 309 -26.57 -57.40 -10.65
C CYS A 309 -27.38 -58.61 -11.15
N ILE A 310 -26.75 -59.76 -11.38
CA ILE A 310 -27.45 -60.97 -11.83
C ILE A 310 -28.39 -61.50 -10.74
N VAL A 311 -27.96 -61.49 -9.47
CA VAL A 311 -28.83 -61.87 -8.34
C VAL A 311 -30.00 -60.90 -8.18
N LEU A 312 -29.77 -59.60 -8.39
CA LEU A 312 -30.84 -58.59 -8.33
C LEU A 312 -31.85 -58.74 -9.49
N LEU A 313 -31.39 -59.13 -10.68
CA LEU A 313 -32.25 -59.44 -11.83
C LEU A 313 -33.06 -60.73 -11.63
N LEU A 314 -32.46 -61.76 -11.02
CA LEU A 314 -33.18 -63.01 -10.67
C LEU A 314 -34.21 -62.82 -9.53
N LEU A 315 -34.03 -61.81 -8.68
CA LEU A 315 -35.00 -61.43 -7.65
C LEU A 315 -36.11 -60.51 -8.18
N LEU A 316 -36.00 -60.07 -9.44
CA LEU A 316 -36.94 -59.18 -10.13
C LEU A 316 -37.56 -59.84 -11.38
N ASP A 317 -37.73 -61.17 -11.38
CA ASP A 317 -38.55 -61.83 -12.40
C ASP A 317 -40.05 -61.81 -12.01
N PRO A 318 -40.91 -61.10 -12.77
CA PRO A 318 -42.35 -61.17 -12.60
C PRO A 318 -42.88 -62.26 -13.53
N ASN A 319 -42.91 -63.52 -13.07
CA ASN A 319 -43.63 -64.56 -13.79
C ASN A 319 -44.43 -65.47 -12.86
N THR A 320 -45.46 -64.89 -12.25
CA THR A 320 -46.58 -65.63 -11.67
C THR A 320 -47.61 -65.94 -12.76
N ASN A 321 -47.37 -67.01 -13.52
CA ASN A 321 -48.43 -67.65 -14.31
C ASN A 321 -49.41 -68.34 -13.35
N THR A 322 -50.42 -67.59 -12.90
CA THR A 322 -51.57 -68.10 -12.17
C THR A 322 -52.70 -68.39 -13.17
N ASN A 323 -52.80 -69.65 -13.62
CA ASN A 323 -54.05 -70.14 -14.19
C ASN A 323 -55.02 -70.42 -13.03
N THR A 324 -55.94 -69.49 -12.79
CA THR A 324 -57.13 -69.73 -11.96
C THR A 324 -58.38 -69.49 -12.80
N ASN A 325 -59.04 -70.59 -13.21
CA ASN A 325 -60.47 -70.57 -13.47
C ASN A 325 -61.17 -70.79 -12.13
N ALA A 326 -61.63 -69.71 -11.50
CA ALA A 326 -62.75 -69.76 -10.58
C ALA A 326 -63.50 -68.43 -10.64
N ASN A 327 -64.78 -68.53 -10.99
CA ASN A 327 -65.78 -67.47 -10.94
C ASN A 327 -65.60 -66.54 -9.73
N ALA A 328 -65.61 -65.23 -9.97
CA ALA A 328 -66.75 -64.37 -9.62
C ALA A 328 -66.31 -62.90 -9.56
N ASN A 329 -67.10 -62.08 -10.24
CA ASN A 329 -67.28 -60.64 -10.14
C ASN A 329 -66.61 -59.88 -8.97
N ALA A 330 -65.77 -58.93 -9.40
CA ALA A 330 -65.88 -57.50 -9.14
C ALA A 330 -65.95 -56.98 -7.69
N ASN A 331 -64.90 -56.21 -7.39
CA ASN A 331 -64.88 -54.81 -6.97
C ASN A 331 -64.35 -54.47 -5.56
N ALA A 332 -63.32 -53.61 -5.62
CA ALA A 332 -63.01 -52.49 -4.72
C ALA A 332 -62.50 -52.80 -3.29
N ASN A 333 -61.18 -52.69 -3.07
CA ASN A 333 -60.57 -51.39 -2.73
C ASN A 333 -59.08 -51.56 -2.37
N ALA A 334 -58.24 -50.94 -3.20
CA ALA A 334 -56.91 -50.50 -2.84
C ALA A 334 -57.00 -49.41 -1.76
N ASN A 335 -56.11 -49.45 -0.75
CA ASN A 335 -55.36 -48.28 -0.24
C ASN A 335 -54.71 -48.62 1.12
N VAL A 336 -53.47 -49.10 1.13
CA VAL A 336 -52.52 -48.97 2.27
C VAL A 336 -51.03 -48.91 1.80
N ASN A 337 -50.68 -49.40 0.61
CA ASN A 337 -49.27 -49.54 0.23
C ASN A 337 -48.62 -48.33 -0.47
N ALA A 338 -49.20 -47.13 -0.36
CA ALA A 338 -48.64 -45.92 -0.98
C ALA A 338 -47.83 -45.02 -0.02
N GLU A 339 -47.91 -45.21 1.30
CA GLU A 339 -47.24 -44.32 2.27
C GLU A 339 -45.89 -44.84 2.79
N ALA A 340 -45.46 -46.06 2.44
CA ALA A 340 -44.19 -46.62 2.89
C ALA A 340 -42.99 -46.36 1.95
N ASN A 341 -43.23 -46.07 0.66
CA ASN A 341 -42.16 -45.99 -0.35
C ASN A 341 -41.63 -44.55 -0.60
N VAL A 342 -42.34 -43.52 -0.14
CA VAL A 342 -41.89 -42.13 -0.24
C VAL A 342 -40.80 -41.81 0.79
N ASN A 343 -40.83 -42.47 1.96
CA ASN A 343 -39.87 -42.23 3.05
C ASN A 343 -38.49 -42.87 2.84
N ALA A 344 -38.36 -43.90 1.99
CA ALA A 344 -37.07 -44.52 1.68
C ALA A 344 -36.26 -43.72 0.63
N HIS A 345 -36.95 -43.08 -0.33
CA HIS A 345 -36.30 -42.30 -1.38
C HIS A 345 -35.86 -40.91 -0.89
N GLN A 346 -36.57 -40.33 0.09
CA GLN A 346 -36.18 -39.06 0.73
C GLN A 346 -34.95 -39.19 1.65
N ALA A 347 -34.71 -40.35 2.26
CA ALA A 347 -33.53 -40.59 3.11
C ALA A 347 -32.22 -40.65 2.31
N THR A 348 -32.26 -41.15 1.07
CA THR A 348 -31.06 -41.27 0.21
C THR A 348 -30.63 -39.91 -0.38
N ILE A 349 -31.58 -39.02 -0.68
CA ILE A 349 -31.29 -37.69 -1.21
C ILE A 349 -30.73 -36.76 -0.12
N ALA A 350 -31.18 -36.92 1.15
CA ALA A 350 -30.68 -36.15 2.28
C ALA A 350 -29.21 -36.46 2.64
N LEU A 351 -28.78 -37.72 2.50
CA LEU A 351 -27.39 -38.14 2.73
C LEU A 351 -26.41 -37.62 1.65
N ALA A 352 -26.86 -37.56 0.40
CA ALA A 352 -26.06 -36.99 -0.70
C ALA A 352 -25.90 -35.46 -0.56
N ALA A 353 -26.94 -34.74 -0.11
CA ALA A 353 -26.86 -33.30 0.14
C ALA A 353 -25.94 -32.94 1.34
N ALA A 354 -25.89 -33.79 2.37
CA ALA A 354 -24.99 -33.61 3.51
C ALA A 354 -23.51 -33.77 3.13
N ALA A 355 -23.19 -34.69 2.22
CA ALA A 355 -21.81 -34.90 1.74
C ALA A 355 -21.29 -33.74 0.88
N VAL A 356 -22.15 -33.13 0.07
CA VAL A 356 -21.79 -31.96 -0.76
C VAL A 356 -21.59 -30.71 0.09
N ASN A 357 -22.40 -30.50 1.13
CA ASN A 357 -22.22 -29.38 2.07
C ASN A 357 -20.97 -29.52 2.96
N ALA A 358 -20.59 -30.74 3.35
CA ALA A 358 -19.36 -30.98 4.11
C ALA A 358 -18.08 -30.64 3.31
N ALA A 359 -18.09 -30.84 1.99
CA ALA A 359 -16.99 -30.46 1.10
C ALA A 359 -16.89 -28.93 0.88
N ALA A 360 -18.00 -28.20 0.99
CA ALA A 360 -18.04 -26.74 0.82
C ALA A 360 -17.54 -25.96 2.06
N THR A 361 -17.53 -26.57 3.26
CA THR A 361 -17.05 -25.94 4.50
C THR A 361 -15.53 -25.97 4.72
N ALA A 362 -14.76 -26.62 3.84
CA ALA A 362 -13.30 -26.77 4.01
C ALA A 362 -12.43 -25.65 3.40
N LYS A 363 -13.01 -24.54 2.91
CA LYS A 363 -12.25 -23.45 2.25
C LYS A 363 -12.79 -22.04 2.55
N LYS A 364 -12.44 -21.42 3.70
CA LYS A 364 -12.23 -19.96 3.93
C LYS A 364 -11.78 -19.63 5.40
N PRO A 365 -11.24 -18.44 5.74
CA PRO A 365 -9.83 -18.25 6.06
C PRO A 365 -9.47 -17.97 7.55
N LYS A 366 -8.21 -18.25 7.89
CA LYS A 366 -7.45 -17.92 9.12
C LYS A 366 -7.36 -16.40 9.44
N ARG A 367 -8.48 -15.69 9.65
CA ARG A 367 -8.48 -14.24 9.98
C ARG A 367 -9.13 -13.88 11.33
N ALA A 368 -9.81 -14.81 11.99
CA ALA A 368 -10.46 -14.58 13.29
C ALA A 368 -9.61 -14.98 14.51
N GLU A 369 -8.75 -15.99 14.40
CA GLU A 369 -7.89 -16.46 15.50
C GLU A 369 -6.76 -15.49 15.89
N LEU A 370 -6.33 -14.62 14.96
CA LEU A 370 -5.28 -13.63 15.22
C LEU A 370 -5.78 -12.41 16.03
N LYS A 371 -7.11 -12.17 16.08
CA LYS A 371 -7.70 -11.08 16.86
C LYS A 371 -7.90 -11.45 18.34
N LEU A 372 -8.10 -12.73 18.66
CA LEU A 372 -8.28 -13.18 20.05
C LEU A 372 -6.95 -13.31 20.82
N ARG A 373 -5.86 -13.68 20.13
CA ARG A 373 -4.50 -13.74 20.72
C ARG A 373 -3.88 -12.36 21.01
N ARG A 374 -4.37 -11.29 20.38
CA ARG A 374 -3.89 -9.90 20.64
C ARG A 374 -4.53 -9.24 21.85
N ARG A 375 -5.70 -9.72 22.32
CA ARG A 375 -6.36 -9.19 23.53
C ARG A 375 -5.78 -9.77 24.83
N ARG A 376 -5.27 -11.01 24.84
CA ARG A 376 -4.64 -11.59 26.05
C ARG A 376 -3.25 -11.06 26.38
N ARG A 377 -2.56 -10.41 25.44
CA ARG A 377 -1.20 -9.88 25.68
C ARG A 377 -1.17 -8.44 26.21
N PHE A 378 -2.33 -7.86 26.50
CA PHE A 378 -2.49 -6.49 27.01
C PHE A 378 -2.85 -6.42 28.50
N GLN A 379 -2.91 -7.56 29.19
CA GLN A 379 -3.41 -7.63 30.57
C GLN A 379 -2.38 -8.13 31.59
N GLU A 380 -1.13 -8.36 31.16
CA GLU A 380 0.00 -8.65 32.07
C GLU A 380 1.16 -7.72 31.71
N GLN A 381 1.17 -6.55 32.33
CA GLN A 381 2.37 -5.72 32.41
C GLN A 381 2.46 -5.17 33.84
N PRO A 382 3.52 -5.51 34.61
CA PRO A 382 3.66 -5.02 35.97
C PRO A 382 3.99 -3.52 36.00
N PRO A 383 3.64 -2.79 37.07
CA PRO A 383 3.83 -1.35 37.15
C PRO A 383 5.33 -0.99 37.14
N ALA A 384 5.66 0.05 36.36
CA ALA A 384 7.01 0.58 36.22
C ALA A 384 7.49 1.23 37.54
N ALA A 385 8.73 0.92 37.92
CA ALA A 385 9.41 1.51 39.06
C ALA A 385 9.66 3.01 38.88
N ALA A 386 9.53 3.76 39.97
CA ALA A 386 9.77 5.20 40.03
C ALA A 386 11.25 5.56 39.77
N PRO A 387 11.55 6.72 39.15
CA PRO A 387 12.91 7.13 38.89
C PRO A 387 13.60 7.66 40.16
N THR A 388 14.74 7.06 40.50
CA THR A 388 15.73 7.58 41.47
C THR A 388 16.46 8.81 40.91
N PRO A 389 16.75 9.84 41.72
CA PRO A 389 17.46 11.03 41.28
C PRO A 389 18.97 10.77 41.18
N THR A 390 19.60 11.17 40.06
CA THR A 390 21.05 11.23 39.90
C THR A 390 21.62 12.57 40.38
N PRO A 391 22.82 12.59 41.00
CA PRO A 391 23.38 13.76 41.68
C PRO A 391 24.05 14.76 40.71
N THR A 392 24.07 16.02 41.14
CA THR A 392 24.79 17.15 40.52
C THR A 392 26.31 17.06 40.75
N PRO A 393 27.15 17.61 39.86
CA PRO A 393 28.60 17.61 40.02
C PRO A 393 29.04 18.87 40.77
N PHE A 394 29.09 18.78 42.10
CA PHE A 394 29.90 19.65 42.95
C PHE A 394 30.16 18.89 44.24
N ASP A 395 31.25 18.12 44.25
CA ASP A 395 32.10 17.90 45.42
C ASP A 395 33.32 17.07 45.02
N GLN A 396 34.44 17.36 45.67
CA GLN A 396 35.83 16.91 45.46
C GLN A 396 36.62 17.82 44.49
N LEU A 397 37.33 18.85 44.98
CA LEU A 397 38.62 18.83 45.72
C LEU A 397 39.74 18.13 44.93
#